data_AF-A0A432QH74-F1
#
_entry.id   AF-A0A432QH74-F1
#
_cell.length_a   1.000
_cell.length_b   1.000
_cell.length_c   1.000
_cell.angle_alpha   90.00
_cell.angle_beta   90.00
_cell.angle_gamma   90.00
#
_symmetry.space_group_name_H-M   'P 1'
#
loop_
_entity.id
_entity.type
_entity.pdbx_description
1 polymer ?
#
loop_
_entity_poly.entity_id
_entity_poly.type
_entity_poly.pdbx_seq_one_letter_code
_entity_poly.pdbx_strand_id
1 'polypeptide(L)'
;LSQGSELYDSSFRDILVPILKKRMLENHHGDLVAFLQAIDPGNMLVSSFIVSLAQKGKLTTFFPEDDLRQKKILNLVAASAFKNEDSILLFSATFVHLLKILQPDARTYLIDKMCRDADRDRSTFSRLISVILQYYMQEYPELLSSRDRVLITRLIIRKGAIDLTKYQQTPFKEWKEDGRLGSISIFHPDDDGRKSFLSNGQILLRSGYHLRLCDQYTLDPISPRQRRQYRRIIEEARRNPGIGLPRLFRAMHSMRFAVALEKKVAGITIRHGLHVYVDEQDQQRLLERFFKGGDEMIAQRGHSYWRSEQLTDPLVKLLREQQLTDADIDAKQRFLSLGSCGGVKAYTRMTRLFRGHVDVLATIGTGMAIINDPYNKNILEVIAKNPATISWKTVADKLSFIFKGGRGQDYLQPGSLTAILHKIIDEKKKTDEREQDFDCMIQDTFCPEEN
;
A
#
# COMPACT_ATOMS: atom_id res chain seq x y z
N LEU A 1 -20.94 0.36 3.01
CA LEU A 1 -20.24 1.04 1.90
C LEU A 1 -19.13 1.98 2.35
N SER A 2 -19.19 2.57 3.55
CA SER A 2 -18.08 3.37 4.13
C SER A 2 -16.81 2.56 4.43
N GLN A 3 -16.94 1.26 4.68
CA GLN A 3 -15.82 0.29 4.81
C GLN A 3 -15.54 -0.43 3.48
N GLY A 4 -15.61 0.27 2.34
CA GLY A 4 -15.53 -0.36 1.02
C GLY A 4 -14.23 -1.09 0.70
N SER A 5 -13.16 -0.83 1.45
CA SER A 5 -11.86 -1.51 1.36
C SER A 5 -11.90 -2.96 1.84
N GLU A 6 -12.89 -3.33 2.66
CA GLU A 6 -13.01 -4.67 3.25
C GLU A 6 -13.88 -5.62 2.41
N LEU A 7 -14.54 -5.10 1.37
CA LEU A 7 -15.46 -5.84 0.52
C LEU A 7 -14.86 -6.16 -0.85
N TYR A 8 -15.23 -7.31 -1.41
CA TYR A 8 -14.95 -7.64 -2.81
C TYR A 8 -15.48 -6.55 -3.75
N ASP A 9 -14.70 -6.20 -4.76
CA ASP A 9 -15.06 -5.14 -5.72
C ASP A 9 -16.42 -5.41 -6.38
N SER A 10 -16.70 -6.67 -6.77
CA SER A 10 -17.98 -7.06 -7.39
C SER A 10 -19.14 -6.95 -6.41
N SER A 11 -18.97 -7.41 -5.18
CA SER A 11 -20.00 -7.30 -4.13
C SER A 11 -20.33 -5.83 -3.85
N PHE A 12 -19.31 -4.96 -3.77
CA PHE A 12 -19.50 -3.54 -3.60
C PHE A 12 -20.22 -2.91 -4.81
N ARG A 13 -19.67 -3.11 -6.02
CA ARG A 13 -20.06 -2.38 -7.24
C ARG A 13 -21.37 -2.86 -7.84
N ASP A 14 -21.62 -4.16 -7.79
CA ASP A 14 -22.65 -4.82 -8.59
C ASP A 14 -23.85 -5.25 -7.74
N ILE A 15 -23.68 -5.31 -6.41
CA ILE A 15 -24.75 -5.66 -5.46
C ILE A 15 -25.08 -4.47 -4.56
N LEU A 16 -24.14 -4.03 -3.72
CA LEU A 16 -24.43 -3.06 -2.67
C LEU A 16 -24.73 -1.66 -3.21
N VAL A 17 -23.97 -1.20 -4.21
CA VAL A 17 -24.19 0.12 -4.81
C VAL A 17 -25.56 0.21 -5.49
N PRO A 18 -25.99 -0.74 -6.34
CA PRO A 18 -27.35 -0.74 -6.90
C PRO A 18 -28.46 -0.79 -5.84
N ILE A 19 -28.30 -1.63 -4.80
CA ILE A 19 -29.28 -1.71 -3.70
C ILE A 19 -29.38 -0.38 -2.97
N LEU A 20 -28.25 0.26 -2.64
CA LEU A 20 -28.29 1.55 -1.97
C LEU A 20 -28.93 2.62 -2.85
N LYS A 21 -28.59 2.66 -4.14
CA LYS A 21 -29.18 3.61 -5.08
C LYS A 21 -30.71 3.49 -5.12
N LYS A 22 -31.22 2.25 -5.16
CA LYS A 22 -32.66 1.98 -5.11
C LYS A 22 -33.28 2.51 -3.81
N ARG A 23 -32.71 2.17 -2.65
CA ARG A 23 -33.20 2.61 -1.33
C ARG A 23 -33.16 4.13 -1.16
N MET A 24 -32.14 4.78 -1.70
CA MET A 24 -32.01 6.24 -1.68
C MET A 24 -33.07 6.91 -2.57
N LEU A 25 -33.37 6.31 -3.73
CA LEU A 25 -34.45 6.79 -4.60
C LEU A 25 -35.82 6.71 -3.90
N GLU A 26 -36.10 5.58 -3.25
CA GLU A 26 -37.37 5.31 -2.57
C GLU A 26 -37.58 6.19 -1.32
N ASN A 27 -36.56 6.33 -0.48
CA ASN A 27 -36.72 6.95 0.85
C ASN A 27 -36.23 8.40 0.93
N HIS A 28 -35.42 8.85 -0.03
CA HIS A 28 -34.78 10.17 -0.01
C HIS A 28 -34.84 10.88 -1.37
N HIS A 29 -35.71 10.43 -2.28
CA HIS A 29 -35.88 10.99 -3.63
C HIS A 29 -34.59 11.10 -4.45
N GLY A 30 -33.62 10.21 -4.18
CA GLY A 30 -32.32 10.24 -4.83
C GLY A 30 -31.39 11.37 -4.38
N ASP A 31 -31.74 12.11 -3.32
CA ASP A 31 -30.91 13.17 -2.76
C ASP A 31 -29.84 12.59 -1.81
N LEU A 32 -28.59 12.62 -2.27
CA LEU A 32 -27.45 12.16 -1.48
C LEU A 32 -27.25 12.97 -0.19
N VAL A 33 -27.50 14.28 -0.19
CA VAL A 33 -27.33 15.12 1.01
C VAL A 33 -28.35 14.71 2.06
N ALA A 34 -29.62 14.61 1.66
CA ALA A 34 -30.70 14.20 2.56
C ALA A 34 -30.45 12.80 3.13
N PHE A 35 -29.98 11.87 2.29
CA PHE A 35 -29.61 10.53 2.73
C PHE A 35 -28.48 10.56 3.78
N LEU A 36 -27.34 11.21 3.48
CA LEU A 36 -26.19 11.22 4.38
C LEU A 36 -26.52 11.86 5.73
N GLN A 37 -27.30 12.95 5.74
CA GLN A 37 -27.73 13.61 6.98
C GLN A 37 -28.67 12.73 7.81
N ALA A 38 -29.50 11.90 7.16
CA ALA A 38 -30.41 11.00 7.86
C ALA A 38 -29.70 9.79 8.48
N ILE A 39 -28.74 9.19 7.76
CA ILE A 39 -28.10 7.92 8.17
C ILE A 39 -26.80 8.10 8.96
N ASP A 40 -26.16 9.26 8.86
CA ASP A 40 -24.92 9.61 9.58
C ASP A 40 -24.99 11.07 10.05
N PRO A 41 -25.90 11.40 11.00
CA PRO A 41 -26.06 12.77 11.48
C PRO A 41 -24.80 13.32 12.17
N GLY A 42 -23.96 12.43 12.71
CA GLY A 42 -22.65 12.77 13.29
C GLY A 42 -21.55 13.01 12.26
N ASN A 43 -21.82 12.79 10.96
CA ASN A 43 -20.89 12.97 9.85
C ASN A 43 -19.55 12.22 10.03
N MET A 44 -19.62 11.03 10.63
CA MET A 44 -18.45 10.23 10.96
C MET A 44 -17.93 9.40 9.79
N LEU A 45 -18.84 8.97 8.90
CA LEU A 45 -18.58 7.99 7.84
C LEU A 45 -18.60 8.60 6.44
N VAL A 46 -19.02 9.87 6.29
CA VAL A 46 -19.16 10.52 4.98
C VAL A 46 -17.86 10.52 4.19
N SER A 47 -16.72 10.92 4.79
CA SER A 47 -15.44 10.89 4.06
C SER A 47 -15.10 9.48 3.58
N SER A 48 -15.19 8.47 4.45
CA SER A 48 -14.90 7.07 4.10
C SER A 48 -15.86 6.51 3.04
N PHE A 49 -17.14 6.91 3.07
CA PHE A 49 -18.11 6.56 2.04
C PHE A 49 -17.73 7.15 0.67
N ILE A 50 -17.42 8.44 0.62
CA ILE A 50 -17.06 9.17 -0.60
C ILE A 50 -15.75 8.62 -1.18
N VAL A 51 -14.76 8.38 -0.31
CA VAL A 51 -13.49 7.73 -0.64
C VAL A 51 -13.74 6.34 -1.23
N SER A 52 -14.57 5.50 -0.59
CA SER A 52 -14.90 4.16 -1.08
C SER A 52 -15.60 4.20 -2.44
N LEU A 53 -16.53 5.13 -2.64
CA LEU A 53 -17.20 5.32 -3.92
C LEU A 53 -16.23 5.77 -5.03
N ALA A 54 -15.32 6.70 -4.73
CA ALA A 54 -14.31 7.18 -5.67
C ALA A 54 -13.39 6.05 -6.12
N GLN A 55 -12.89 5.26 -5.17
CA GLN A 55 -12.02 4.10 -5.43
C GLN A 55 -12.73 3.06 -6.30
N LYS A 56 -13.99 2.73 -5.99
CA LYS A 56 -14.70 1.69 -6.74
C LYS A 56 -15.29 2.20 -8.06
N GLY A 57 -14.98 3.45 -8.47
CA GLY A 57 -15.49 4.06 -9.69
C GLY A 57 -17.01 4.28 -9.68
N LYS A 58 -17.60 4.45 -8.50
CA LYS A 58 -19.05 4.63 -8.29
C LYS A 58 -19.41 6.01 -7.75
N LEU A 59 -18.46 6.95 -7.69
CA LEU A 59 -18.72 8.30 -7.22
C LEU A 59 -19.83 8.99 -8.03
N THR A 60 -19.76 8.92 -9.36
CA THR A 60 -20.78 9.46 -10.29
C THR A 60 -22.14 8.78 -10.18
N THR A 61 -22.24 7.62 -9.52
CA THR A 61 -23.52 6.94 -9.31
C THR A 61 -24.42 7.70 -8.33
N PHE A 62 -23.82 8.45 -7.40
CA PHE A 62 -24.51 9.16 -6.33
C PHE A 62 -24.26 10.67 -6.34
N PHE A 63 -23.13 11.15 -6.89
CA PHE A 63 -22.83 12.58 -6.91
C PHE A 63 -23.80 13.34 -7.81
N PRO A 64 -24.36 14.47 -7.34
CA PRO A 64 -25.20 15.33 -8.14
C PRO A 64 -24.39 16.06 -9.20
N GLU A 65 -25.04 16.42 -10.30
CA GLU A 65 -24.44 17.20 -11.39
C GLU A 65 -24.42 18.71 -11.11
N ASP A 66 -25.28 19.19 -10.21
CA ASP A 66 -25.42 20.61 -9.91
C ASP A 66 -24.43 21.11 -8.85
N ASP A 67 -23.89 22.30 -9.09
CA ASP A 67 -22.85 22.92 -8.28
C ASP A 67 -23.27 23.17 -6.82
N LEU A 68 -24.51 23.60 -6.59
CA LEU A 68 -25.01 23.93 -5.25
C LEU A 68 -25.10 22.70 -4.35
N ARG A 69 -25.61 21.57 -4.86
CA ARG A 69 -25.65 20.31 -4.09
C ARG A 69 -24.26 19.72 -3.95
N GLN A 70 -23.38 19.83 -4.95
CA GLN A 70 -21.99 19.45 -4.80
C GLN A 70 -21.33 20.19 -3.63
N LYS A 71 -21.50 21.52 -3.53
CA LYS A 71 -20.99 22.32 -2.39
C LYS A 71 -21.53 21.86 -1.04
N LYS A 72 -22.80 21.46 -0.95
CA LYS A 72 -23.38 20.88 0.29
C LYS A 72 -22.70 19.56 0.67
N ILE A 73 -22.48 18.66 -0.29
CA ILE A 73 -21.74 17.41 -0.05
C ILE A 73 -20.30 17.71 0.37
N LEU A 74 -19.63 18.65 -0.30
CA LEU A 74 -18.27 19.07 0.04
C LEU A 74 -18.17 19.63 1.46
N ASN A 75 -19.24 20.22 1.99
CA ASN A 75 -19.27 20.62 3.39
C ASN A 75 -19.25 19.43 4.35
N LEU A 76 -20.02 18.39 4.07
CA LEU A 76 -20.02 17.14 4.84
C LEU A 76 -18.67 16.42 4.71
N VAL A 77 -18.15 16.30 3.47
CA VAL A 77 -16.84 15.71 3.20
C VAL A 77 -15.75 16.42 3.99
N ALA A 78 -15.67 17.74 3.92
CA ALA A 78 -14.67 18.51 4.64
C ALA A 78 -14.84 18.36 6.17
N ALA A 79 -16.05 18.40 6.70
CA ALA A 79 -16.27 18.21 8.14
C ALA A 79 -15.84 16.82 8.65
N SER A 80 -15.81 15.81 7.77
CA SER A 80 -15.33 14.47 8.08
C SER A 80 -13.82 14.30 7.79
N ALA A 81 -13.36 14.72 6.62
CA ALA A 81 -11.98 14.56 6.14
C ALA A 81 -10.98 15.50 6.84
N PHE A 82 -11.42 16.68 7.27
CA PHE A 82 -10.56 17.73 7.83
C PHE A 82 -10.54 17.72 9.36
N LYS A 83 -10.87 16.56 9.95
CA LYS A 83 -10.94 16.38 11.41
C LYS A 83 -9.56 16.13 12.05
N ASN A 84 -8.71 15.34 11.40
CA ASN A 84 -7.39 14.94 11.90
C ASN A 84 -6.49 14.40 10.77
N GLU A 85 -5.23 14.09 11.08
CA GLU A 85 -4.22 13.59 10.14
C GLU A 85 -4.65 12.30 9.41
N ASP A 86 -5.22 11.32 10.13
CA ASP A 86 -5.63 10.05 9.53
C ASP A 86 -6.77 10.23 8.51
N SER A 87 -7.71 11.14 8.81
CA SER A 87 -8.85 11.42 7.92
C SER A 87 -8.41 12.14 6.64
N ILE A 88 -7.47 13.08 6.74
CA ILE A 88 -6.95 13.79 5.55
C ILE A 88 -6.05 12.90 4.69
N LEU A 89 -5.29 11.97 5.31
CA LEU A 89 -4.55 10.93 4.58
C LEU A 89 -5.48 10.09 3.72
N LEU A 90 -6.58 9.58 4.31
CA LEU A 90 -7.56 8.77 3.60
C LEU A 90 -8.17 9.55 2.43
N PHE A 91 -8.52 10.81 2.67
CA PHE A 91 -9.06 11.70 1.65
C PHE A 91 -8.09 11.94 0.48
N SER A 92 -6.81 12.17 0.77
CA SER A 92 -5.80 12.49 -0.24
C SER A 92 -5.66 11.43 -1.34
N ALA A 93 -5.91 10.16 -1.00
CA ALA A 93 -5.81 9.03 -1.93
C ALA A 93 -6.88 9.07 -3.04
N THR A 94 -7.95 9.85 -2.84
CA THR A 94 -9.07 9.95 -3.79
C THR A 94 -9.31 11.36 -4.30
N PHE A 95 -8.50 12.32 -3.87
CA PHE A 95 -8.73 13.73 -4.13
C PHE A 95 -8.74 14.05 -5.63
N VAL A 96 -7.86 13.44 -6.44
CA VAL A 96 -7.85 13.60 -7.91
C VAL A 96 -9.14 13.12 -8.57
N HIS A 97 -9.71 12.02 -8.08
CA HIS A 97 -10.95 11.47 -8.61
C HIS A 97 -12.13 12.38 -8.28
N LEU A 98 -12.14 12.95 -7.08
CA LEU A 98 -13.12 13.95 -6.69
C LEU A 98 -13.00 15.20 -7.57
N LEU A 99 -11.80 15.77 -7.74
CA LEU A 99 -11.59 16.97 -8.57
C LEU A 99 -12.09 16.79 -10.01
N LYS A 100 -11.92 15.60 -10.60
CA LYS A 100 -12.37 15.27 -11.96
C LYS A 100 -13.90 15.27 -12.12
N ILE A 101 -14.64 15.04 -11.04
CA ILE A 101 -16.11 14.93 -11.07
C ILE A 101 -16.78 16.24 -10.66
N LEU A 102 -16.12 17.07 -9.86
CA LEU A 102 -16.64 18.36 -9.44
C LEU A 102 -16.77 19.35 -10.60
N GLN A 103 -17.87 20.10 -10.59
CA GLN A 103 -18.02 21.31 -11.41
C GLN A 103 -16.92 22.32 -11.05
N PRO A 104 -16.52 23.21 -11.98
CA PRO A 104 -15.44 24.17 -11.74
C PRO A 104 -15.61 25.00 -10.46
N ASP A 105 -16.82 25.50 -10.19
CA ASP A 105 -17.09 26.32 -9.01
C ASP A 105 -17.04 25.53 -7.69
N ALA A 106 -17.57 24.30 -7.67
CA ALA A 106 -17.48 23.39 -6.54
C ALA A 106 -16.04 22.97 -6.27
N ARG A 107 -15.24 22.82 -7.34
CA ARG A 107 -13.79 22.56 -7.24
C ARG A 107 -13.08 23.72 -6.55
N THR A 108 -13.28 24.94 -7.05
CA THR A 108 -12.70 26.15 -6.42
C THR A 108 -13.17 26.33 -4.98
N TYR A 109 -14.44 26.01 -4.68
CA TYR A 109 -14.96 26.05 -3.32
C TYR A 109 -14.20 25.09 -2.37
N LEU A 110 -13.93 23.86 -2.81
CA LEU A 110 -13.15 22.89 -2.04
C LEU A 110 -11.72 23.37 -1.80
N ILE A 111 -11.05 23.89 -2.84
CA ILE A 111 -9.69 24.43 -2.75
C ILE A 111 -9.62 25.61 -1.78
N ASP A 112 -10.57 26.55 -1.86
CA ASP A 112 -10.68 27.68 -0.93
C ASP A 112 -10.86 27.20 0.51
N LYS A 113 -11.72 26.20 0.74
CA LYS A 113 -11.91 25.61 2.07
C LYS A 113 -10.65 24.94 2.61
N MET A 114 -9.94 24.18 1.78
CA MET A 114 -8.65 23.59 2.14
C MET A 114 -7.61 24.67 2.47
N CYS A 115 -7.51 25.73 1.68
CA CYS A 115 -6.60 26.85 1.98
C CYS A 115 -6.91 27.50 3.34
N ARG A 116 -8.19 27.73 3.66
CA ARG A 116 -8.59 28.28 4.97
C ARG A 116 -8.22 27.37 6.12
N ASP A 117 -8.43 26.06 5.98
CA ASP A 117 -8.09 25.09 7.03
C ASP A 117 -6.57 24.91 7.19
N ALA A 118 -5.81 25.00 6.09
CA ALA A 118 -4.35 25.07 6.15
C ALA A 118 -3.86 26.35 6.84
N ASP A 119 -4.61 27.46 6.77
CA ASP A 119 -4.23 28.72 7.39
C ASP A 119 -4.51 28.78 8.90
N ARG A 120 -5.40 27.94 9.46
CA ARG A 120 -5.83 27.98 10.86
C ARG A 120 -4.67 27.96 11.86
N ASP A 121 -3.67 27.10 11.66
CA ASP A 121 -2.53 26.99 12.56
C ASP A 121 -1.27 26.45 11.83
N ARG A 122 -0.25 26.05 12.62
CA ARG A 122 1.00 25.41 12.14
C ARG A 122 1.07 23.93 12.50
N SER A 123 -0.07 23.29 12.74
CA SER A 123 -0.16 21.86 13.04
C SER A 123 0.35 21.00 11.89
N THR A 124 0.62 19.73 12.20
CA THR A 124 0.92 18.71 11.19
C THR A 124 -0.20 18.64 10.16
N PHE A 125 -1.44 18.65 10.63
CA PHE A 125 -2.64 18.70 9.81
C PHE A 125 -2.63 19.85 8.78
N SER A 126 -2.38 21.09 9.19
CA SER A 126 -2.29 22.23 8.26
C SER A 126 -1.14 22.10 7.26
N ARG A 127 -0.01 21.50 7.68
CA ARG A 127 1.11 21.15 6.78
C ARG A 127 0.67 20.13 5.73
N LEU A 128 -0.06 19.08 6.11
CA LEU A 128 -0.54 18.05 5.17
C LEU A 128 -1.47 18.64 4.10
N ILE A 129 -2.39 19.53 4.47
CA ILE A 129 -3.25 20.19 3.48
C ILE A 129 -2.42 21.03 2.50
N SER A 130 -1.44 21.77 3.01
CA SER A 130 -0.54 22.59 2.18
C SER A 130 0.24 21.72 1.17
N VAL A 131 0.73 20.56 1.61
CA VAL A 131 1.42 19.57 0.75
C VAL A 131 0.48 19.03 -0.32
N ILE A 132 -0.76 18.66 0.04
CA ILE A 132 -1.76 18.19 -0.92
C ILE A 132 -1.95 19.26 -2.00
N LEU A 133 -2.26 20.49 -1.61
CA LEU A 133 -2.50 21.56 -2.58
C LEU A 133 -1.29 21.86 -3.46
N GLN A 134 -0.08 21.89 -2.88
CA GLN A 134 1.16 22.08 -3.63
C GLN A 134 1.39 20.94 -4.64
N TYR A 135 1.20 19.68 -4.23
CA TYR A 135 1.37 18.52 -5.10
C TYR A 135 0.43 18.58 -6.31
N TYR A 136 -0.84 18.91 -6.11
CA TYR A 136 -1.81 19.03 -7.21
C TYR A 136 -1.50 20.20 -8.15
N MET A 137 -0.95 21.30 -7.63
CA MET A 137 -0.48 22.40 -8.47
C MET A 137 0.68 22.00 -9.38
N GLN A 138 1.52 21.06 -8.95
CA GLN A 138 2.67 20.56 -9.71
C GLN A 138 2.29 19.45 -10.69
N GLU A 139 1.50 18.46 -10.26
CA GLU A 139 1.25 17.24 -11.02
C GLU A 139 -0.08 17.25 -11.80
N TYR A 140 -1.06 18.06 -11.40
CA TYR A 140 -2.38 18.16 -12.06
C TYR A 140 -2.84 19.61 -12.32
N PRO A 141 -1.99 20.46 -12.93
CA PRO A 141 -2.33 21.85 -13.18
C PRO A 141 -3.60 22.03 -14.02
N GLU A 142 -3.89 21.10 -14.93
CA GLU A 142 -5.09 21.09 -15.77
C GLU A 142 -6.41 20.97 -15.00
N LEU A 143 -6.36 20.45 -13.76
CA LEU A 143 -7.51 20.39 -12.88
C LEU A 143 -7.71 21.69 -12.07
N LEU A 144 -6.83 22.69 -12.19
CA LEU A 144 -6.88 23.90 -11.38
C LEU A 144 -7.16 25.15 -12.22
N SER A 145 -8.18 25.92 -11.83
CA SER A 145 -8.46 27.22 -12.43
C SER A 145 -7.37 28.24 -12.10
N SER A 146 -7.33 29.37 -12.82
CA SER A 146 -6.42 30.47 -12.51
C SER A 146 -6.59 30.98 -11.08
N ARG A 147 -7.83 31.00 -10.57
CA ARG A 147 -8.13 31.39 -9.19
C ARG A 147 -7.54 30.41 -8.18
N ASP A 148 -7.70 29.11 -8.42
CA ASP A 148 -7.16 28.07 -7.54
C ASP A 148 -5.64 28.17 -7.43
N ARG A 149 -4.96 28.36 -8.56
CA ARG A 149 -3.50 28.53 -8.62
C ARG A 149 -3.02 29.73 -7.80
N VAL A 150 -3.75 30.85 -7.87
CA VAL A 150 -3.46 32.04 -7.06
C VAL A 150 -3.64 31.75 -5.57
N LEU A 151 -4.74 31.08 -5.18
CA LEU A 151 -4.98 30.71 -3.78
C LEU A 151 -3.87 29.82 -3.22
N ILE A 152 -3.52 28.75 -3.96
CA ILE A 152 -2.49 27.79 -3.56
C ILE A 152 -1.11 28.45 -3.52
N THR A 153 -0.76 29.28 -4.50
CA THR A 153 0.52 30.02 -4.51
C THR A 153 0.64 30.93 -3.28
N ARG A 154 -0.42 31.65 -2.94
CA ARG A 154 -0.43 32.52 -1.75
C ARG A 154 -0.29 31.71 -0.45
N LEU A 155 -0.94 30.56 -0.36
CA LEU A 155 -0.78 29.64 0.77
C LEU A 155 0.68 29.16 0.90
N ILE A 156 1.29 28.73 -0.21
CA ILE A 156 2.68 28.28 -0.25
C ILE A 156 3.65 29.38 0.18
N ILE A 157 3.44 30.62 -0.28
CA ILE A 157 4.28 31.76 0.13
C ILE A 157 4.17 32.00 1.65
N ARG A 158 2.96 31.90 2.22
CA ARG A 158 2.73 32.10 3.66
C ARG A 158 3.28 30.98 4.53
N LYS A 159 3.10 29.73 4.13
CA LYS A 159 3.43 28.54 4.93
C LYS A 159 4.83 28.00 4.65
N GLY A 160 5.45 28.43 3.56
CA GLY A 160 6.71 27.92 3.05
C GLY A 160 6.50 26.76 2.07
N ALA A 161 7.26 26.78 0.97
CA ALA A 161 7.25 25.68 0.01
C ALA A 161 7.92 24.44 0.59
N ILE A 162 7.30 23.28 0.39
CA ILE A 162 7.88 22.00 0.80
C ILE A 162 8.56 21.37 -0.40
N ASP A 163 9.83 21.00 -0.25
CA ASP A 163 10.55 20.31 -1.31
C ASP A 163 10.06 18.85 -1.44
N LEU A 164 9.12 18.63 -2.35
CA LEU A 164 8.54 17.31 -2.61
C LEU A 164 9.55 16.32 -3.20
N THR A 165 10.66 16.80 -3.77
CA THR A 165 11.66 15.94 -4.39
C THR A 165 12.41 15.08 -3.36
N LYS A 166 12.50 15.55 -2.10
CA LYS A 166 13.08 14.78 -0.98
C LYS A 166 12.35 13.46 -0.76
N TYR A 167 11.03 13.47 -0.91
CA TYR A 167 10.20 12.29 -0.71
C TYR A 167 10.19 11.33 -1.91
N GLN A 168 10.83 11.72 -3.02
CA GLN A 168 11.07 10.90 -4.21
C GLN A 168 12.43 10.20 -4.19
N GLN A 169 13.27 10.47 -3.19
CA GLN A 169 14.58 9.84 -3.05
C GLN A 169 14.43 8.34 -2.79
N THR A 170 15.43 7.58 -3.25
CA THR A 170 15.43 6.13 -3.21
C THR A 170 16.65 5.61 -2.46
N PRO A 171 16.54 4.47 -1.76
CA PRO A 171 17.66 3.85 -1.05
C PRO A 171 18.56 3.00 -1.98
N PHE A 172 18.51 3.22 -3.30
CA PHE A 172 19.11 2.27 -4.26
C PHE A 172 20.64 2.28 -4.27
N LYS A 173 21.28 3.29 -3.66
CA LYS A 173 22.72 3.23 -3.40
C LYS A 173 23.01 2.11 -2.41
N GLU A 174 22.41 2.20 -1.23
CA GLU A 174 22.48 1.21 -0.15
C GLU A 174 22.11 -0.19 -0.65
N TRP A 175 20.99 -0.32 -1.36
CA TRP A 175 20.50 -1.61 -1.86
C TRP A 175 21.44 -2.30 -2.86
N LYS A 176 22.38 -1.58 -3.48
CA LYS A 176 23.30 -2.14 -4.47
C LYS A 176 24.69 -2.40 -3.93
N GLU A 177 24.97 -2.05 -2.68
CA GLU A 177 26.32 -2.08 -2.10
C GLU A 177 26.93 -3.49 -2.10
N ASP A 178 26.12 -4.52 -1.87
CA ASP A 178 26.56 -5.92 -1.84
C ASP A 178 26.49 -6.61 -3.23
N GLY A 179 26.12 -5.89 -4.28
CA GLY A 179 25.95 -6.42 -5.63
C GLY A 179 24.75 -7.37 -5.79
N ARG A 180 23.79 -7.35 -4.86
CA ARG A 180 22.62 -8.23 -4.85
C ARG A 180 21.35 -7.43 -4.53
N LEU A 181 20.22 -7.88 -5.07
CA LEU A 181 18.89 -7.38 -4.71
C LEU A 181 18.02 -8.57 -4.33
N GLY A 182 17.60 -8.60 -3.07
CA GLY A 182 16.84 -9.67 -2.45
C GLY A 182 15.39 -9.30 -2.20
N SER A 183 14.51 -10.29 -2.35
CA SER A 183 13.14 -10.20 -1.86
C SER A 183 12.68 -11.53 -1.28
N ILE A 184 11.66 -11.50 -0.42
CA ILE A 184 10.92 -12.67 0.04
C ILE A 184 9.43 -12.51 -0.23
N SER A 185 8.83 -13.48 -0.94
CA SER A 185 7.38 -13.59 -1.11
C SER A 185 6.83 -14.68 -0.19
N ILE A 186 5.82 -14.32 0.61
CA ILE A 186 5.25 -15.17 1.66
C ILE A 186 3.84 -15.55 1.23
N PHE A 187 3.64 -16.80 0.84
CA PHE A 187 2.37 -17.31 0.31
C PHE A 187 1.57 -18.01 1.39
N HIS A 188 0.32 -17.60 1.58
CA HIS A 188 -0.59 -18.31 2.46
C HIS A 188 -0.97 -19.70 1.87
N PRO A 189 -1.14 -20.76 2.68
CA PRO A 189 -1.56 -22.09 2.21
C PRO A 189 -3.07 -22.18 1.88
N ASP A 190 -3.65 -21.12 1.32
CA ASP A 190 -5.03 -21.09 0.82
C ASP A 190 -5.08 -21.07 -0.72
N ASP A 191 -6.28 -20.99 -1.30
CA ASP A 191 -6.47 -20.98 -2.75
C ASP A 191 -5.86 -19.75 -3.43
N ASP A 192 -5.90 -18.57 -2.78
CA ASP A 192 -5.36 -17.33 -3.34
C ASP A 192 -3.83 -17.33 -3.31
N GLY A 193 -3.23 -17.69 -2.18
CA GLY A 193 -1.80 -17.85 -2.01
C GLY A 193 -1.23 -18.92 -2.93
N ARG A 194 -1.93 -20.06 -3.11
CA ARG A 194 -1.56 -21.08 -4.10
C ARG A 194 -1.60 -20.54 -5.52
N LYS A 195 -2.67 -19.87 -5.94
CA LYS A 195 -2.76 -19.27 -7.30
C LYS A 195 -1.66 -18.22 -7.52
N SER A 196 -1.40 -17.38 -6.51
CA SER A 196 -0.33 -16.38 -6.55
C SER A 196 1.05 -17.04 -6.66
N PHE A 197 1.31 -18.13 -5.93
CA PHE A 197 2.57 -18.88 -6.03
C PHE A 197 2.81 -19.40 -7.45
N LEU A 198 1.78 -20.01 -8.05
CA LEU A 198 1.87 -20.56 -9.40
C LEU A 198 2.11 -19.46 -10.44
N SER A 199 1.35 -18.36 -10.38
CA SER A 199 1.50 -17.23 -11.29
C SER A 199 2.87 -16.56 -11.16
N ASN A 200 3.30 -16.29 -9.92
CA ASN A 200 4.61 -15.71 -9.62
C ASN A 200 5.78 -16.62 -10.04
N GLY A 201 5.68 -17.93 -9.78
CA GLY A 201 6.68 -18.90 -10.21
C GLY A 201 6.79 -18.97 -11.74
N GLN A 202 5.64 -19.00 -12.44
CA GLN A 202 5.61 -19.03 -13.90
C GLN A 202 6.21 -17.76 -14.53
N ILE A 203 5.87 -16.57 -14.04
CA ILE A 203 6.41 -15.32 -14.61
C ILE A 203 7.91 -15.22 -14.41
N LEU A 204 8.44 -15.63 -13.25
CA LEU A 204 9.87 -15.60 -12.96
C LEU A 204 10.63 -16.61 -13.84
N LEU A 205 10.16 -17.86 -13.92
CA LEU A 205 10.76 -18.89 -14.79
C LEU A 205 10.77 -18.46 -16.26
N ARG A 206 9.64 -17.96 -16.79
CA ARG A 206 9.55 -17.43 -18.17
C ARG A 206 10.46 -16.22 -18.40
N SER A 207 10.81 -15.49 -17.35
CA SER A 207 11.72 -14.33 -17.42
C SER A 207 13.19 -14.71 -17.26
N GLY A 208 13.52 -16.02 -17.28
CA GLY A 208 14.88 -16.53 -17.25
C GLY A 208 15.47 -16.69 -15.84
N TYR A 209 14.66 -16.61 -14.78
CA TYR A 209 15.15 -16.88 -13.43
C TYR A 209 15.37 -18.38 -13.22
N HIS A 210 16.36 -18.72 -12.41
CA HIS A 210 16.73 -20.09 -12.10
C HIS A 210 16.26 -20.46 -10.69
N LEU A 211 15.37 -21.45 -10.62
CA LEU A 211 14.85 -21.98 -9.38
C LEU A 211 15.87 -22.86 -8.65
N ARG A 212 16.09 -22.60 -7.36
CA ARG A 212 17.07 -23.24 -6.48
C ARG A 212 16.53 -23.35 -5.04
N LEU A 213 17.20 -24.16 -4.22
CA LEU A 213 16.92 -24.22 -2.78
C LEU A 213 17.36 -22.90 -2.12
N CYS A 214 16.55 -22.33 -1.25
CA CYS A 214 16.89 -21.12 -0.51
C CYS A 214 17.33 -21.50 0.91
N ASP A 215 18.63 -21.58 1.14
CA ASP A 215 19.18 -21.89 2.46
C ASP A 215 18.85 -20.79 3.49
N GLN A 216 18.81 -19.52 3.07
CA GLN A 216 18.49 -18.39 3.95
C GLN A 216 17.09 -18.50 4.60
N TYR A 217 16.08 -18.92 3.85
CA TYR A 217 14.69 -19.01 4.34
C TYR A 217 14.22 -20.45 4.57
N THR A 218 15.12 -21.43 4.49
CA THR A 218 14.86 -22.76 5.03
C THR A 218 15.29 -22.75 6.49
N LEU A 219 14.31 -22.74 7.38
CA LEU A 219 14.52 -22.39 8.79
C LEU A 219 15.24 -23.48 9.56
N ASP A 220 14.99 -24.74 9.22
CA ASP A 220 15.57 -25.88 9.93
C ASP A 220 16.83 -26.42 9.24
N PRO A 221 17.76 -27.02 10.01
CA PRO A 221 18.93 -27.68 9.44
C PRO A 221 18.54 -28.78 8.44
N ILE A 222 19.20 -28.77 7.28
CA ILE A 222 18.89 -29.70 6.18
C ILE A 222 19.95 -30.81 6.12
N SER A 223 19.54 -32.07 6.32
CA SER A 223 20.43 -33.22 6.10
C SER A 223 20.79 -33.41 4.62
N PRO A 224 21.92 -34.09 4.28
CA PRO A 224 22.28 -34.38 2.90
C PRO A 224 21.19 -35.16 2.12
N ARG A 225 20.42 -36.02 2.82
CA ARG A 225 19.30 -36.76 2.22
C ARG A 225 18.15 -35.83 1.86
N GLN A 226 17.73 -34.95 2.78
CA GLN A 226 16.69 -33.95 2.52
C GLN A 226 17.11 -33.01 1.39
N ARG A 227 18.36 -32.52 1.39
CA ARG A 227 18.88 -31.64 0.33
C ARG A 227 18.79 -32.28 -1.05
N ARG A 228 19.09 -33.59 -1.18
CA ARG A 228 18.91 -34.33 -2.45
C ARG A 228 17.44 -34.44 -2.84
N GLN A 229 16.54 -34.70 -1.88
CA GLN A 229 15.11 -34.77 -2.14
C GLN A 229 14.54 -33.42 -2.60
N TYR A 230 14.85 -32.33 -1.91
CA TYR A 230 14.40 -30.98 -2.29
C TYR A 230 14.89 -30.60 -3.69
N ARG A 231 16.15 -30.90 -4.02
CA ARG A 231 16.69 -30.67 -5.36
C ARG A 231 15.91 -31.39 -6.46
N ARG A 232 15.49 -32.66 -6.24
CA ARG A 232 14.68 -33.39 -7.22
C ARG A 232 13.32 -32.72 -7.47
N ILE A 233 12.64 -32.29 -6.40
CA ILE A 233 11.35 -31.60 -6.50
C ILE A 233 11.51 -30.25 -7.24
N ILE A 234 12.56 -29.51 -6.92
CA ILE A 234 12.91 -28.24 -7.57
C ILE A 234 13.23 -28.44 -9.06
N GLU A 235 14.00 -29.48 -9.41
CA GLU A 235 14.32 -29.81 -10.80
C GLU A 235 13.07 -30.17 -11.61
N GLU A 236 12.13 -30.91 -11.01
CA GLU A 236 10.84 -31.23 -11.65
C GLU A 236 10.02 -29.95 -11.91
N ALA A 237 9.91 -29.06 -10.91
CA ALA A 237 9.25 -27.77 -11.05
C ALA A 237 9.86 -26.89 -12.14
N ARG A 238 11.18 -26.99 -12.36
CA ARG A 238 11.87 -26.29 -13.44
C ARG A 238 11.59 -26.91 -14.81
N ARG A 239 11.61 -28.24 -14.93
CA ARG A 239 11.41 -28.96 -16.21
C ARG A 239 9.97 -28.90 -16.70
N ASN A 240 9.01 -29.01 -15.79
CA ASN A 240 7.58 -28.95 -16.13
C ASN A 240 6.84 -28.05 -15.13
N PRO A 241 6.88 -26.72 -15.33
CA PRO A 241 6.28 -25.77 -14.39
C PRO A 241 4.78 -25.95 -14.19
N GLY A 242 4.05 -26.45 -15.20
CA GLY A 242 2.60 -26.66 -15.12
C GLY A 242 2.19 -27.70 -14.07
N ILE A 243 2.99 -28.76 -13.91
CA ILE A 243 2.73 -29.85 -12.95
C ILE A 243 3.61 -29.73 -11.70
N GLY A 244 4.87 -29.33 -11.89
CA GLY A 244 5.88 -29.31 -10.85
C GLY A 244 5.76 -28.13 -9.88
N LEU A 245 5.31 -26.94 -10.31
CA LEU A 245 5.08 -25.83 -9.36
C LEU A 245 3.96 -26.14 -8.33
N PRO A 246 2.80 -26.72 -8.72
CA PRO A 246 1.82 -27.18 -7.75
C PRO A 246 2.35 -28.23 -6.75
N ARG A 247 3.22 -29.14 -7.21
CA ARG A 247 3.87 -30.14 -6.35
C ARG A 247 4.87 -29.49 -5.40
N LEU A 248 5.65 -28.53 -5.91
CA LEU A 248 6.61 -27.78 -5.12
C LEU A 248 5.94 -26.98 -4.01
N PHE A 249 4.83 -26.30 -4.29
CA PHE A 249 4.06 -25.57 -3.27
C PHE A 249 3.68 -26.46 -2.09
N ARG A 250 3.08 -27.63 -2.37
CA ARG A 250 2.70 -28.60 -1.34
C ARG A 250 3.91 -29.17 -0.60
N ALA A 251 5.01 -29.42 -1.30
CA ALA A 251 6.25 -29.92 -0.70
C ALA A 251 6.88 -28.88 0.23
N MET A 252 6.93 -27.60 -0.18
CA MET A 252 7.46 -26.52 0.66
C MET A 252 6.69 -26.37 1.97
N HIS A 253 5.36 -26.44 1.90
CA HIS A 253 4.49 -26.41 3.09
C HIS A 253 4.70 -27.63 4.00
N SER A 254 4.63 -28.84 3.45
CA SER A 254 4.71 -30.08 4.24
C SER A 254 6.11 -30.39 4.78
N MET A 255 7.15 -30.02 4.03
CA MET A 255 8.55 -30.32 4.36
C MET A 255 9.32 -29.10 4.89
N ARG A 256 8.64 -27.95 5.09
CA ARG A 256 9.16 -26.72 5.69
C ARG A 256 10.48 -26.22 5.08
N PHE A 257 10.53 -26.09 3.75
CA PHE A 257 11.69 -25.50 3.06
C PHE A 257 11.31 -24.36 2.12
N ALA A 258 12.27 -23.48 1.86
CA ALA A 258 12.09 -22.35 0.95
C ALA A 258 12.87 -22.55 -0.35
N VAL A 259 12.42 -21.86 -1.40
CA VAL A 259 13.11 -21.83 -2.69
C VAL A 259 13.43 -20.40 -3.10
N ALA A 260 14.40 -20.23 -3.99
CA ALA A 260 14.75 -18.95 -4.55
C ALA A 260 14.77 -19.03 -6.07
N LEU A 261 14.35 -17.94 -6.72
CA LEU A 261 14.51 -17.71 -8.15
C LEU A 261 15.55 -16.61 -8.35
N GLU A 262 16.65 -16.97 -9.01
CA GLU A 262 17.83 -16.11 -9.16
C GLU A 262 18.10 -15.75 -10.62
N LYS A 263 18.53 -14.51 -10.86
CA LYS A 263 18.96 -14.05 -12.18
C LYS A 263 19.98 -12.92 -12.03
N LYS A 264 21.01 -12.90 -12.88
CA LYS A 264 21.94 -11.79 -12.96
C LYS A 264 21.45 -10.76 -13.98
N VAL A 265 21.36 -9.50 -13.58
CA VAL A 265 20.87 -8.38 -14.40
C VAL A 265 21.80 -7.20 -14.22
N ALA A 266 22.41 -6.71 -15.30
CA ALA A 266 23.33 -5.57 -15.27
C ALA A 266 24.44 -5.69 -14.20
N GLY A 267 24.99 -6.89 -14.01
CA GLY A 267 26.03 -7.16 -13.02
C GLY A 267 25.53 -7.49 -11.62
N ILE A 268 24.27 -7.18 -11.30
CA ILE A 268 23.65 -7.39 -9.97
C ILE A 268 22.91 -8.73 -9.94
N THR A 269 23.03 -9.46 -8.84
CA THR A 269 22.28 -10.71 -8.62
C THR A 269 20.92 -10.41 -8.00
N ILE A 270 19.84 -10.64 -8.75
CA ILE A 270 18.48 -10.55 -8.23
C ILE A 270 18.06 -11.91 -7.70
N ARG A 271 17.54 -11.96 -6.48
CA ARG A 271 17.03 -13.16 -5.82
C ARG A 271 15.62 -12.93 -5.27
N HIS A 272 14.66 -13.68 -5.79
CA HIS A 272 13.32 -13.77 -5.22
C HIS A 272 13.22 -15.05 -4.38
N GLY A 273 13.26 -14.92 -3.06
CA GLY A 273 12.90 -15.98 -2.12
C GLY A 273 11.39 -16.21 -2.11
N LEU A 274 10.97 -17.47 -2.04
CA LEU A 274 9.58 -17.90 -1.96
C LEU A 274 9.46 -18.80 -0.72
N HIS A 275 8.51 -18.47 0.15
CA HIS A 275 8.18 -19.23 1.35
C HIS A 275 6.67 -19.43 1.43
N VAL A 276 6.23 -20.60 1.89
CA VAL A 276 4.81 -20.89 2.15
C VAL A 276 4.62 -20.82 3.65
N TYR A 277 3.71 -19.97 4.11
CA TYR A 277 3.36 -19.83 5.53
C TYR A 277 2.93 -21.19 6.10
N VAL A 278 3.39 -21.51 7.31
CA VAL A 278 3.10 -22.78 8.00
C VAL A 278 2.42 -22.51 9.34
N ASP A 279 3.09 -21.77 10.21
CA ASP A 279 2.63 -21.41 11.54
C ASP A 279 3.29 -20.09 12.02
N GLU A 280 2.77 -19.53 13.11
CA GLU A 280 3.22 -18.24 13.67
C GLU A 280 4.70 -18.27 14.09
N GLN A 281 5.18 -19.40 14.62
CA GLN A 281 6.55 -19.52 15.11
C GLN A 281 7.56 -19.53 13.96
N ASP A 282 7.31 -20.30 12.91
CA ASP A 282 8.12 -20.29 11.69
C ASP A 282 8.05 -18.91 11.02
N GLN A 283 6.89 -18.25 11.06
CA GLN A 283 6.75 -16.90 10.51
C GLN A 283 7.59 -15.86 11.26
N GLN A 284 7.66 -15.92 12.60
CA GLN A 284 8.56 -15.07 13.39
C GLN A 284 10.03 -15.31 13.02
N ARG A 285 10.47 -16.57 12.98
CA ARG A 285 11.85 -16.93 12.58
C ARG A 285 12.17 -16.46 11.16
N LEU A 286 11.21 -16.52 10.24
CA LEU A 286 11.35 -16.02 8.88
C LEU A 286 11.58 -14.50 8.87
N LEU A 287 10.75 -13.74 9.58
CA LEU A 287 10.88 -12.28 9.66
C LEU A 287 12.16 -11.86 10.35
N GLU A 288 12.55 -12.51 11.44
CA GLU A 288 13.83 -12.27 12.11
C GLU A 288 15.00 -12.43 11.12
N ARG A 289 15.02 -13.53 10.35
CA ARG A 289 16.03 -13.73 9.30
C ARG A 289 15.95 -12.73 8.17
N PHE A 290 14.78 -12.20 7.84
CA PHE A 290 14.66 -11.16 6.82
C PHE A 290 15.32 -9.86 7.29
N PHE A 291 14.94 -9.36 8.48
CA PHE A 291 15.47 -8.11 9.01
C PHE A 291 16.98 -8.18 9.22
N LYS A 292 17.50 -9.32 9.70
CA LYS A 292 18.94 -9.57 9.88
C LYS A 292 19.68 -9.98 8.59
N GLY A 293 18.97 -10.38 7.52
CA GLY A 293 19.52 -11.08 6.35
C GLY A 293 19.69 -10.24 5.09
N GLY A 294 19.60 -8.91 5.21
CA GLY A 294 19.98 -7.96 4.17
C GLY A 294 18.98 -7.75 3.02
N ASP A 295 18.00 -8.64 2.80
CA ASP A 295 17.04 -8.53 1.67
C ASP A 295 16.17 -7.27 1.72
N GLU A 296 16.00 -6.59 0.59
CA GLU A 296 15.39 -5.26 0.51
C GLU A 296 13.87 -5.31 0.60
N MET A 297 13.24 -6.39 0.12
CA MET A 297 11.82 -6.41 -0.18
C MET A 297 11.06 -7.59 0.46
N ILE A 298 9.91 -7.31 1.07
CA ILE A 298 8.91 -8.32 1.45
C ILE A 298 7.68 -8.18 0.56
N ALA A 299 7.13 -9.31 0.10
CA ALA A 299 5.85 -9.37 -0.57
C ALA A 299 4.88 -10.29 0.17
N GLN A 300 3.79 -9.71 0.66
CA GLN A 300 2.65 -10.43 1.23
C GLN A 300 1.82 -11.04 0.10
N ARG A 301 1.57 -12.35 0.16
CA ARG A 301 0.83 -13.09 -0.88
C ARG A 301 -0.28 -13.94 -0.27
N GLY A 302 -1.48 -13.83 -0.84
CA GLY A 302 -2.73 -14.36 -0.30
C GLY A 302 -3.70 -13.24 0.04
N HIS A 303 -4.84 -13.59 0.64
CA HIS A 303 -5.83 -12.61 1.07
C HIS A 303 -5.28 -11.59 2.08
N SER A 304 -5.97 -10.44 2.17
CA SER A 304 -5.53 -9.30 2.97
C SER A 304 -5.63 -9.46 4.46
N TYR A 305 -6.59 -10.24 4.94
CA TYR A 305 -6.74 -10.50 6.36
C TYR A 305 -5.56 -11.33 6.92
N TRP A 306 -4.82 -12.06 6.07
CA TRP A 306 -3.57 -12.73 6.46
C TRP A 306 -2.41 -11.77 6.72
N ARG A 307 -2.55 -10.47 6.46
CA ARG A 307 -1.48 -9.49 6.75
C ARG A 307 -1.10 -9.51 8.23
N SER A 308 -2.08 -9.69 9.11
CA SER A 308 -1.82 -9.69 10.54
C SER A 308 -0.90 -10.85 10.92
N GLU A 309 -1.29 -12.07 10.53
CA GLU A 309 -0.54 -13.31 10.80
C GLU A 309 0.80 -13.38 10.07
N GLN A 310 0.89 -12.84 8.84
CA GLN A 310 2.11 -12.90 8.04
C GLN A 310 3.12 -11.80 8.39
N LEU A 311 2.68 -10.64 8.87
CA LEU A 311 3.56 -9.47 9.02
C LEU A 311 3.40 -8.76 10.36
N THR A 312 2.22 -8.24 10.69
CA THR A 312 2.13 -7.29 11.81
C THR A 312 2.32 -7.95 13.16
N ASP A 313 1.61 -9.05 13.40
CA ASP A 313 1.58 -9.72 14.71
C ASP A 313 2.92 -10.39 15.02
N PRO A 314 3.55 -11.17 14.11
CA PRO A 314 4.87 -11.73 14.36
C PRO A 314 5.94 -10.64 14.53
N LEU A 315 5.87 -9.52 13.79
CA LEU A 315 6.83 -8.43 13.95
C LEU A 315 6.69 -7.73 15.31
N VAL A 316 5.46 -7.43 15.74
CA VAL A 316 5.19 -6.84 17.05
C VAL A 316 5.69 -7.75 18.16
N LYS A 317 5.50 -9.07 18.01
CA LYS A 317 5.98 -10.05 18.98
C LYS A 317 7.51 -10.11 19.03
N LEU A 318 8.20 -10.12 17.89
CA LEU A 318 9.67 -10.07 17.83
C LEU A 318 10.25 -8.82 18.50
N LEU A 319 9.61 -7.66 18.34
CA LEU A 319 10.02 -6.41 19.00
C LEU A 319 9.75 -6.46 20.51
N ARG A 320 8.57 -6.93 20.93
CA ARG A 320 8.21 -7.06 22.35
C ARG A 320 9.13 -8.03 23.09
N GLU A 321 9.49 -9.13 22.43
CA GLU A 321 10.40 -10.15 22.97
C GLU A 321 11.89 -9.79 22.79
N GLN A 322 12.19 -8.60 22.24
CA GLN A 322 13.55 -8.10 22.00
C GLN A 322 14.41 -9.01 21.10
N GLN A 323 13.78 -9.85 20.28
CA GLN A 323 14.47 -10.64 19.26
C GLN A 323 14.87 -9.78 18.05
N LEU A 324 14.10 -8.71 17.82
CA LEU A 324 14.44 -7.58 16.97
C LEU A 324 14.46 -6.30 17.80
N THR A 325 15.35 -5.39 17.42
CA THR A 325 15.49 -4.04 17.99
C THR A 325 15.06 -2.98 17.00
N ASP A 326 14.83 -1.76 17.47
CA ASP A 326 14.61 -0.60 16.60
C ASP A 326 15.74 -0.41 15.59
N ALA A 327 16.98 -0.70 15.99
CA ALA A 327 18.15 -0.63 15.11
C ALA A 327 18.06 -1.65 13.97
N ASP A 328 17.48 -2.83 14.18
CA ASP A 328 17.28 -3.82 13.11
C ASP A 328 16.24 -3.37 12.08
N ILE A 329 15.22 -2.62 12.52
CA ILE A 329 14.20 -2.03 11.65
C ILE A 329 14.78 -0.87 10.85
N ASP A 330 15.53 0.01 11.52
CA ASP A 330 16.12 1.21 10.93
C ASP A 330 17.38 0.93 10.10
N ALA A 331 17.98 -0.27 10.22
CA ALA A 331 19.23 -0.66 9.56
C ALA A 331 19.21 -0.56 8.03
N LYS A 332 18.03 -0.68 7.41
CA LYS A 332 17.86 -0.53 5.96
C LYS A 332 16.47 -0.05 5.64
N GLN A 333 16.35 0.91 4.71
CA GLN A 333 15.05 1.29 4.17
C GLN A 333 14.50 0.15 3.30
N ARG A 334 13.41 -0.47 3.75
CA ARG A 334 12.83 -1.66 3.10
C ARG A 334 11.74 -1.29 2.10
N PHE A 335 11.32 -2.29 1.33
CA PHE A 335 10.16 -2.19 0.46
C PHE A 335 9.14 -3.26 0.76
N LEU A 336 7.87 -2.85 0.82
CA LEU A 336 6.76 -3.75 1.10
C LEU A 336 5.80 -3.78 -0.09
N SER A 337 5.58 -4.95 -0.64
CA SER A 337 4.52 -5.22 -1.60
C SER A 337 3.35 -5.88 -0.91
N LEU A 338 2.27 -5.12 -0.73
CA LEU A 338 1.02 -5.61 -0.18
C LEU A 338 0.11 -6.00 -1.35
N GLY A 339 0.09 -7.30 -1.66
CA GLY A 339 -0.64 -7.85 -2.79
C GLY A 339 -2.16 -7.81 -2.65
N SER A 340 -2.70 -7.30 -1.54
CA SER A 340 -4.10 -7.46 -1.14
C SER A 340 -4.67 -6.19 -0.45
N CYS A 341 -5.99 -6.11 -0.39
CA CYS A 341 -6.78 -4.97 0.08
C CYS A 341 -6.39 -4.53 1.52
N GLY A 342 -5.92 -3.32 1.70
CA GLY A 342 -5.68 -2.77 3.06
C GLY A 342 -5.94 -1.28 3.18
N GLY A 343 -6.05 -0.62 2.03
CA GLY A 343 -6.26 0.81 1.96
C GLY A 343 -5.19 1.63 2.66
N VAL A 344 -5.53 2.89 2.86
CA VAL A 344 -4.64 3.87 3.48
C VAL A 344 -4.31 3.48 4.92
N LYS A 345 -5.25 2.88 5.66
CA LYS A 345 -5.02 2.43 7.05
C LYS A 345 -3.92 1.38 7.16
N ALA A 346 -3.92 0.38 6.28
CA ALA A 346 -2.84 -0.60 6.27
C ALA A 346 -1.49 0.05 5.90
N TYR A 347 -1.50 1.01 4.97
CA TYR A 347 -0.32 1.81 4.66
C TYR A 347 0.21 2.49 5.92
N THR A 348 -0.65 3.22 6.64
CA THR A 348 -0.30 3.92 7.89
C THR A 348 0.27 2.97 8.93
N ARG A 349 -0.40 1.83 9.20
CA ARG A 349 0.08 0.84 10.17
C ARG A 349 1.46 0.30 9.78
N MET A 350 1.67 0.01 8.49
CA MET A 350 2.96 -0.50 8.04
C MET A 350 4.07 0.54 8.10
N THR A 351 3.78 1.80 7.70
CA THR A 351 4.78 2.88 7.80
C THR A 351 5.20 3.09 9.25
N ARG A 352 4.24 3.09 10.20
CA ARG A 352 4.53 3.19 11.64
C ARG A 352 5.35 2.01 12.17
N LEU A 353 4.98 0.77 11.83
CA LEU A 353 5.73 -0.43 12.25
C LEU A 353 7.17 -0.45 11.73
N PHE A 354 7.41 0.14 10.57
CA PHE A 354 8.75 0.29 9.99
C PHE A 354 9.36 1.67 10.31
N ARG A 355 8.79 2.44 11.23
CA ARG A 355 9.31 3.75 11.69
C ARG A 355 9.60 4.71 10.53
N GLY A 356 8.80 4.70 9.46
CA GLY A 356 9.04 5.50 8.26
C GLY A 356 10.15 5.00 7.33
N HIS A 357 10.89 3.95 7.69
CA HIS A 357 11.94 3.32 6.88
C HIS A 357 11.38 2.24 5.91
N VAL A 358 10.23 2.52 5.31
CA VAL A 358 9.63 1.63 4.31
C VAL A 358 8.98 2.40 3.16
N ASP A 359 9.18 1.90 1.95
CA ASP A 359 8.39 2.26 0.78
C ASP A 359 7.38 1.15 0.49
N VAL A 360 6.10 1.51 0.37
CA VAL A 360 5.03 0.52 0.23
C VAL A 360 4.34 0.65 -1.13
N LEU A 361 4.24 -0.47 -1.84
CA LEU A 361 3.24 -0.69 -2.88
C LEU A 361 2.03 -1.37 -2.24
N ALA A 362 0.87 -0.73 -2.35
CA ALA A 362 -0.38 -1.31 -1.88
C ALA A 362 -1.52 -0.96 -2.83
N THR A 363 -2.58 -1.75 -2.81
CA THR A 363 -3.85 -1.39 -3.44
C THR A 363 -4.84 -0.93 -2.38
N ILE A 364 -5.67 0.05 -2.74
CA ILE A 364 -6.81 0.45 -1.93
C ILE A 364 -8.06 -0.38 -2.27
N GLY A 365 -8.07 -1.02 -3.44
CA GLY A 365 -9.09 -1.95 -3.90
C GLY A 365 -8.62 -3.40 -3.85
N THR A 366 -9.13 -4.21 -4.77
CA THR A 366 -8.69 -5.61 -4.91
C THR A 366 -7.31 -5.66 -5.56
N GLY A 367 -6.41 -6.43 -4.96
CA GLY A 367 -5.08 -6.65 -5.52
C GLY A 367 -5.16 -7.62 -6.69
N MET A 368 -4.50 -7.30 -7.80
CA MET A 368 -4.54 -8.14 -8.99
C MET A 368 -3.19 -8.79 -9.22
N ALA A 369 -3.16 -10.13 -9.36
CA ALA A 369 -1.95 -10.88 -9.68
C ALA A 369 -1.28 -10.37 -10.98
N ILE A 370 -2.08 -9.93 -11.96
CA ILE A 370 -1.60 -9.31 -13.21
C ILE A 370 -0.84 -8.00 -13.00
N ILE A 371 -0.94 -7.37 -11.82
CA ILE A 371 -0.14 -6.20 -11.43
C ILE A 371 0.95 -6.62 -10.47
N ASN A 372 0.61 -7.29 -9.37
CA ASN A 372 1.55 -7.60 -8.28
C ASN A 372 2.73 -8.45 -8.75
N ASP A 373 2.47 -9.49 -9.56
CA ASP A 373 3.52 -10.40 -10.03
C ASP A 373 4.51 -9.71 -10.98
N PRO A 374 4.08 -9.03 -12.06
CA PRO A 374 5.01 -8.29 -12.88
C PRO A 374 5.64 -7.13 -12.12
N TYR A 375 4.95 -6.44 -11.22
CA TYR A 375 5.54 -5.33 -10.47
C TYR A 375 6.70 -5.81 -9.59
N ASN A 376 6.46 -6.84 -8.76
CA ASN A 376 7.45 -7.37 -7.82
C ASN A 376 8.69 -7.93 -8.53
N LYS A 377 8.53 -8.51 -9.73
CA LYS A 377 9.66 -8.88 -10.58
C LYS A 377 10.38 -7.64 -11.13
N ASN A 378 9.64 -6.75 -11.80
CA ASN A 378 10.25 -5.70 -12.60
C ASN A 378 10.86 -4.59 -11.76
N ILE A 379 10.40 -4.33 -10.53
CA ILE A 379 10.99 -3.31 -9.66
C ILE A 379 12.48 -3.58 -9.41
N LEU A 380 12.86 -4.81 -9.03
CA LEU A 380 14.26 -5.16 -8.82
C LEU A 380 15.06 -5.13 -10.12
N GLU A 381 14.48 -5.53 -11.25
CA GLU A 381 15.14 -5.41 -12.56
C GLU A 381 15.35 -3.97 -12.99
N VAL A 382 14.38 -3.08 -12.75
CA VAL A 382 14.49 -1.65 -13.02
C VAL A 382 15.58 -1.05 -12.15
N ILE A 383 15.60 -1.37 -10.86
CA ILE A 383 16.65 -0.89 -9.95
C ILE A 383 18.01 -1.36 -10.46
N ALA A 384 18.19 -2.65 -10.76
CA ALA A 384 19.45 -3.20 -11.24
C ALA A 384 19.97 -2.53 -12.53
N LYS A 385 19.08 -2.24 -13.49
CA LYS A 385 19.45 -1.70 -14.82
C LYS A 385 19.74 -0.20 -14.85
N ASN A 386 19.47 0.53 -13.77
CA ASN A 386 19.55 1.99 -13.76
C ASN A 386 20.56 2.50 -12.71
N PRO A 387 21.01 3.76 -12.79
CA PRO A 387 21.84 4.36 -11.75
C PRO A 387 21.17 4.32 -10.37
N ALA A 388 21.96 4.29 -9.30
CA ALA A 388 21.46 4.34 -7.93
C ALA A 388 20.75 5.65 -7.55
N THR A 389 20.84 6.68 -8.41
CA THR A 389 20.29 8.02 -8.18
C THR A 389 18.90 8.24 -8.78
N ILE A 390 18.30 7.23 -9.42
CA ILE A 390 16.95 7.39 -9.98
C ILE A 390 15.91 7.58 -8.87
N SER A 391 14.89 8.38 -9.13
CA SER A 391 13.81 8.67 -8.18
C SER A 391 12.69 7.62 -8.26
N TRP A 392 11.80 7.63 -7.27
CA TRP A 392 10.56 6.84 -7.30
C TRP A 392 9.67 7.22 -8.50
N LYS A 393 9.63 8.49 -8.91
CA LYS A 393 8.96 8.94 -10.14
C LYS A 393 9.52 8.22 -11.38
N THR A 394 10.84 8.16 -11.53
CA THR A 394 11.49 7.44 -12.64
C THR A 394 11.20 5.93 -12.62
N VAL A 395 11.12 5.33 -11.43
CA VAL A 395 10.72 3.91 -11.30
C VAL A 395 9.27 3.72 -11.74
N ALA A 396 8.35 4.57 -11.29
CA ALA A 396 6.94 4.52 -11.68
C ALA A 396 6.77 4.64 -13.20
N ASP A 397 7.49 5.57 -13.85
CA ASP A 397 7.46 5.73 -15.31
C ASP A 397 7.89 4.45 -16.04
N LYS A 398 8.97 3.81 -15.58
CA LYS A 398 9.49 2.55 -16.14
C LYS A 398 8.56 1.36 -15.90
N LEU A 399 7.73 1.40 -14.85
CA LEU A 399 6.75 0.36 -14.52
C LEU A 399 5.34 0.66 -15.04
N SER A 400 5.13 1.85 -15.63
CA SER A 400 3.82 2.32 -16.13
C SER A 400 3.13 1.35 -17.10
N PHE A 401 3.90 0.55 -17.85
CA PHE A 401 3.37 -0.45 -18.77
C PHE A 401 2.51 -1.52 -18.08
N ILE A 402 2.75 -1.80 -16.79
CA ILE A 402 1.97 -2.75 -15.98
C ILE A 402 0.56 -2.23 -15.73
N PHE A 403 0.41 -0.91 -15.67
CA PHE A 403 -0.84 -0.20 -15.33
C PHE A 403 -1.62 0.28 -16.58
N LYS A 404 -1.21 -0.14 -17.78
CA LYS A 404 -1.89 0.24 -19.04
C LYS A 404 -3.35 -0.21 -19.06
N GLY A 405 -4.18 0.58 -19.77
CA GLY A 405 -5.62 0.31 -19.92
C GLY A 405 -6.45 0.64 -18.67
N GLY A 406 -5.97 1.56 -17.82
CA GLY A 406 -6.65 1.95 -16.58
C GLY A 406 -6.56 0.91 -15.46
N ARG A 407 -5.70 -0.10 -15.61
CA ARG A 407 -5.48 -1.13 -14.60
C ARG A 407 -4.65 -0.55 -13.46
N GLY A 408 -5.14 -0.66 -12.23
CA GLY A 408 -4.42 -0.25 -11.03
C GLY A 408 -4.44 1.24 -10.73
N GLN A 409 -5.51 1.95 -11.11
CA GLN A 409 -5.79 3.30 -10.60
C GLN A 409 -5.84 3.34 -9.05
N ASP A 410 -6.18 2.21 -8.43
CA ASP A 410 -6.28 2.08 -6.98
C ASP A 410 -4.95 1.69 -6.31
N TYR A 411 -3.86 1.58 -7.07
CA TYR A 411 -2.55 1.26 -6.52
C TYR A 411 -1.82 2.51 -6.02
N LEU A 412 -1.50 2.49 -4.74
CA LEU A 412 -0.58 3.41 -4.09
C LEU A 412 0.85 2.93 -4.35
N GLN A 413 1.61 3.73 -5.08
CA GLN A 413 3.03 3.50 -5.35
C GLN A 413 3.89 4.40 -4.46
N PRO A 414 5.14 4.01 -4.17
CA PRO A 414 6.10 4.93 -3.57
C PRO A 414 6.24 6.21 -4.39
N GLY A 415 6.45 7.33 -3.70
CA GLY A 415 6.47 8.65 -4.32
C GLY A 415 5.10 9.19 -4.76
N SER A 416 4.00 8.45 -4.62
CA SER A 416 2.67 9.03 -4.73
C SER A 416 2.38 10.01 -3.60
N LEU A 417 1.41 10.92 -3.77
CA LEU A 417 1.03 11.87 -2.72
C LEU A 417 0.76 11.18 -1.37
N THR A 418 0.01 10.08 -1.36
CA THR A 418 -0.27 9.34 -0.14
C THR A 418 1.02 8.89 0.54
N ALA A 419 1.98 8.36 -0.21
CA ALA A 419 3.29 7.96 0.34
C ALA A 419 4.08 9.15 0.91
N ILE A 420 4.06 10.30 0.23
CA ILE A 420 4.70 11.55 0.68
C ILE A 420 4.10 12.00 2.03
N LEU A 421 2.77 12.01 2.14
CA LEU A 421 2.10 12.49 3.35
C LEU A 421 2.39 11.58 4.56
N HIS A 422 2.51 10.26 4.36
CA HIS A 422 2.89 9.34 5.44
C HIS A 422 4.30 9.63 5.95
N LYS A 423 5.27 9.85 5.05
CA LYS A 423 6.64 10.22 5.45
C LYS A 423 6.67 11.53 6.25
N ILE A 424 5.86 12.52 5.87
CA ILE A 424 5.79 13.82 6.56
C ILE A 424 5.25 13.69 8.00
N ILE A 425 4.27 12.80 8.22
CA ILE A 425 3.72 12.55 9.55
C ILE A 425 4.79 11.92 10.45
N ASP A 426 5.51 10.92 9.94
CA ASP A 426 6.50 10.20 10.73
C ASP A 426 7.78 11.01 10.99
N GLU A 427 8.19 11.90 10.07
CA GLU A 427 9.29 12.85 10.29
C GLU A 427 9.08 13.71 11.54
N LYS A 428 7.83 14.18 11.73
CA LYS A 428 7.51 15.04 12.88
C LYS A 428 7.45 14.24 14.17
N LYS A 429 6.90 13.02 14.14
CA LYS A 429 6.92 12.11 15.30
C LYS A 429 8.33 11.80 15.76
N LYS A 430 9.28 11.54 14.85
CA LYS A 430 10.70 11.38 15.22
C LYS A 430 11.33 12.63 15.87
N THR A 431 10.75 13.81 15.61
CA THR A 431 11.20 15.08 16.19
C THR A 431 10.56 15.33 17.55
N ASP A 432 9.33 14.87 17.75
CA ASP A 432 8.53 15.05 18.98
C ASP A 432 8.75 13.88 20.00
N GLU A 433 9.04 12.66 19.54
CA GLU A 433 9.19 11.41 20.33
C GLU A 433 10.66 11.13 20.73
N ARG A 434 11.39 12.15 21.20
CA ARG A 434 12.45 11.89 22.21
C ARG A 434 11.87 11.47 23.56
N GLU A 435 10.55 11.49 23.71
CA GLU A 435 9.80 10.99 24.85
C GLU A 435 8.60 10.18 24.35
N GLN A 436 8.58 8.87 24.67
CA GLN A 436 7.42 7.97 24.72
C GLN A 436 6.61 7.73 23.42
N ASP A 437 6.70 6.52 22.84
CA ASP A 437 5.48 5.72 22.55
C ASP A 437 5.78 4.33 21.94
N PHE A 438 5.49 3.27 22.72
CA PHE A 438 5.18 1.93 22.20
C PHE A 438 3.82 1.41 22.74
N ASP A 439 3.20 2.10 23.70
CA ASP A 439 1.99 1.63 24.40
C ASP A 439 0.68 1.85 23.62
N CYS A 440 0.64 2.82 22.70
CA CYS A 440 -0.60 3.15 21.97
C CYS A 440 -0.93 2.15 20.82
N MET A 441 0.00 1.31 20.38
CA MET A 441 -0.26 0.34 19.29
C MET A 441 -1.02 -0.93 19.74
N ILE A 442 -1.27 -1.12 21.05
CA ILE A 442 -1.87 -2.34 21.61
C ILE A 442 -3.40 -2.27 21.74
N GLN A 443 -4.00 -1.07 21.75
CA GLN A 443 -5.42 -0.90 22.12
C GLN A 443 -6.45 -1.30 21.05
N ASP A 444 -6.06 -1.49 19.78
CA ASP A 444 -6.99 -1.93 18.71
C ASP A 444 -7.11 -3.47 18.60
N THR A 445 -6.58 -4.24 19.56
CA THR A 445 -6.61 -5.72 19.53
C THR A 445 -7.41 -6.39 20.64
N PHE A 446 -8.10 -5.66 21.52
CA PHE A 446 -8.98 -6.26 22.54
C PHE A 446 -10.24 -5.42 22.78
N CYS A 447 -11.32 -5.75 22.07
CA CYS A 447 -12.65 -5.73 22.68
C CYS A 447 -13.06 -7.20 22.86
N PRO A 448 -12.84 -7.80 24.04
CA PRO A 448 -13.64 -8.95 24.40
C PRO A 448 -15.07 -8.43 24.61
N GLU A 449 -16.01 -9.02 23.87
CA GLU A 449 -17.42 -8.95 24.23
C GLU A 449 -17.53 -9.47 25.68
N GLU A 450 -17.85 -8.59 26.62
CA GLU A 450 -18.28 -8.99 27.96
C GLU A 450 -19.81 -8.99 28.01
N ASN A 451 -20.35 -10.21 28.15
CA ASN A 451 -21.65 -10.65 28.67
C ASN A 451 -22.95 -10.09 28.08
#